data_AF-A0A132AJD8-F1
#
_entry.id   AF-A0A132AJD8-F1
#
_cell.length_a   1.000
_cell.length_b   1.000
_cell.length_c   1.000
_cell.angle_alpha   90.00
_cell.angle_beta   90.00
_cell.angle_gamma   90.00
#
_symmetry.space_group_name_H-M   'P 1'
#
loop_
_entity.id
_entity.type
_entity.pdbx_description
1 polymer ?
#
loop_
_entity_poly.entity_id
_entity_poly.type
_entity_poly.pdbx_seq_one_letter_code
_entity_poly.pdbx_strand_id
1 'polypeptide(L)'
;MFDVGGQRGERRKWIQVFDGITAILFVVDSSGFDTKLREDGAKNRLQESLELFEDIWFSKYLINTGIILFLNKQDILKEKIQRGSRIENYFPDFKDYKLTSGKDGDPTDEYNRARCFIRDKFIEVTKKSRNTISQYLPNDNYKIKRECFYHFTTATDTKNIKRVFDDVHTMILIKNLDIINAIVKFLVLKPISTIN
;
A
#
# COMPACT_ATOMS: atom_id res chain seq x y z
N MET A 1 -14.77 10.45 -3.81
CA MET A 1 -14.07 9.33 -3.15
C MET A 1 -14.99 8.13 -3.23
N PHE A 2 -14.67 7.12 -4.04
CA PHE A 2 -15.43 5.88 -4.05
C PHE A 2 -14.85 4.96 -2.96
N ASP A 3 -15.64 4.60 -1.93
CA ASP A 3 -15.26 3.61 -0.92
C ASP A 3 -15.84 2.26 -1.35
N VAL A 4 -14.99 1.32 -1.72
CA VAL A 4 -15.41 -0.05 -2.03
C VAL A 4 -15.03 -0.95 -0.87
N GLY A 5 -15.99 -1.80 -0.46
CA GLY A 5 -15.79 -2.74 0.63
C GLY A 5 -14.55 -3.62 0.36
N GLY A 6 -13.68 -3.76 1.37
CA GLY A 6 -12.49 -4.61 1.30
C GLY A 6 -12.76 -6.11 1.31
N GLN A 7 -13.98 -6.49 1.73
CA GLN A 7 -14.40 -7.88 1.90
C GLN A 7 -14.26 -8.65 0.59
N ARG A 8 -13.76 -9.90 0.65
CA ARG A 8 -13.48 -10.72 -0.54
C ARG A 8 -14.69 -10.80 -1.50
N GLY A 9 -15.91 -10.85 -0.97
CA GLY A 9 -17.15 -10.86 -1.76
C GLY A 9 -17.40 -9.59 -2.58
N GLU A 10 -16.92 -8.44 -2.10
CA GLU A 10 -17.13 -7.12 -2.70
C GLU A 10 -16.06 -6.78 -3.76
N ARG A 11 -14.91 -7.47 -3.75
CA ARG A 11 -13.78 -7.23 -4.69
C ARG A 11 -14.16 -7.44 -6.16
N ARG A 12 -15.14 -8.31 -6.44
CA ARG A 12 -15.66 -8.53 -7.80
C ARG A 12 -16.29 -7.28 -8.42
N LYS A 13 -16.73 -6.32 -7.59
CA LYS A 13 -17.35 -5.07 -8.03
C LYS A 13 -16.33 -3.98 -8.35
N TRP A 14 -15.07 -4.15 -7.96
CA TRP A 14 -14.04 -3.12 -8.15
C TRP A 14 -13.79 -2.80 -9.63
N ILE A 15 -13.91 -3.80 -10.51
CA ILE A 15 -13.71 -3.61 -11.95
C ILE A 15 -14.70 -2.61 -12.57
N GLN A 16 -15.88 -2.43 -11.95
CA GLN A 16 -16.94 -1.54 -12.44
C GLN A 16 -16.63 -0.06 -12.20
N VAL A 17 -15.66 0.25 -11.33
CA VAL A 17 -15.28 1.62 -10.98
C VAL A 17 -13.88 1.99 -11.50
N PHE A 18 -13.16 1.07 -12.15
CA PHE A 18 -11.76 1.25 -12.55
C PHE A 18 -11.52 2.25 -13.69
N ASP A 19 -12.57 2.69 -14.39
CA ASP A 19 -12.41 3.63 -15.50
C ASP A 19 -12.20 5.09 -15.01
N GLY A 20 -11.12 5.72 -15.49
CA GLY A 20 -10.81 7.12 -15.23
C GLY A 20 -10.19 7.46 -13.87
N ILE A 21 -9.74 6.50 -13.06
CA ILE A 21 -9.11 6.79 -11.75
C ILE A 21 -7.64 7.17 -11.90
N THR A 22 -7.27 8.30 -11.29
CA THR A 22 -5.91 8.83 -11.28
C THR A 22 -4.98 8.07 -10.31
N ALA A 23 -5.49 7.75 -9.12
CA ALA A 23 -4.74 7.11 -8.03
C ALA A 23 -5.64 6.22 -7.16
N ILE A 24 -5.05 5.16 -6.61
CA ILE A 24 -5.64 4.28 -5.60
C ILE A 24 -5.07 4.65 -4.24
N LEU A 25 -5.93 4.91 -3.25
CA LEU A 25 -5.53 4.89 -1.85
C LEU A 25 -5.67 3.47 -1.31
N PHE A 26 -4.55 2.83 -0.96
CA PHE A 26 -4.50 1.47 -0.43
C PHE A 26 -4.14 1.49 1.06
N VAL A 27 -5.06 1.04 1.93
CA VAL A 27 -4.92 1.20 3.39
C VAL A 27 -4.60 -0.12 4.12
N VAL A 28 -3.37 -0.28 4.57
CA VAL A 28 -2.91 -1.47 5.31
C VAL A 28 -3.04 -1.24 6.82
N ASP A 29 -3.60 -2.21 7.54
CA ASP A 29 -3.42 -2.30 9.00
C ASP A 29 -2.05 -2.91 9.31
N SER A 30 -1.08 -2.07 9.66
CA SER A 30 0.27 -2.54 10.02
C SER A 30 0.30 -3.30 11.35
N SER A 31 -0.69 -3.12 12.21
CA SER A 31 -0.81 -3.85 13.48
C SER A 31 -1.33 -5.27 13.30
N GLY A 32 -1.79 -5.64 12.09
CA GLY A 32 -2.38 -6.94 11.78
C GLY A 32 -1.41 -8.11 11.67
N PHE A 33 -0.10 -7.89 11.91
CA PHE A 33 0.96 -8.89 11.71
C PHE A 33 0.81 -10.15 12.58
N ASP A 34 0.12 -10.07 13.72
CA ASP A 34 -0.12 -11.17 14.67
C ASP A 34 -1.58 -11.63 14.71
N THR A 35 -2.41 -11.15 13.78
CA THR A 35 -3.86 -11.45 13.74
C THR A 35 -4.25 -12.20 12.48
N LYS A 36 -5.32 -13.00 12.59
CA LYS A 36 -5.89 -13.74 11.47
C LYS A 36 -7.14 -13.05 10.91
N LEU A 37 -7.52 -13.36 9.66
CA LEU A 37 -8.76 -12.89 9.07
C LEU A 37 -9.97 -13.46 9.82
N ARG A 38 -11.08 -12.72 9.82
CA ARG A 38 -12.33 -13.19 10.43
C ARG A 38 -12.99 -14.25 9.55
N GLU A 39 -12.87 -14.07 8.24
CA GLU A 39 -13.44 -14.92 7.19
C GLU A 39 -12.62 -16.19 6.95
N ASP A 40 -11.34 -16.15 7.33
CA ASP A 40 -10.38 -17.22 7.12
C ASP A 40 -9.43 -17.28 8.33
N GLY A 41 -9.84 -18.08 9.33
CA GLY A 41 -9.12 -18.22 10.59
C GLY A 41 -7.76 -18.91 10.50
N ALA A 42 -7.29 -19.26 9.30
CA ALA A 42 -5.93 -19.73 9.06
C ALA A 42 -5.01 -18.61 8.54
N LYS A 43 -5.55 -17.63 7.82
CA LYS A 43 -4.74 -16.65 7.09
C LYS A 43 -4.43 -15.39 7.90
N ASN A 44 -3.16 -14.99 7.91
CA ASN A 44 -2.69 -13.77 8.56
C ASN A 44 -3.18 -12.50 7.82
N ARG A 45 -3.57 -11.46 8.57
CA ARG A 45 -4.15 -10.23 7.98
C ARG A 45 -3.15 -9.40 7.19
N LEU A 46 -1.92 -9.27 7.67
CA LEU A 46 -0.88 -8.52 6.97
C LEU A 46 -0.43 -9.26 5.70
N GLN A 47 -0.31 -10.58 5.78
CA GLN A 47 -0.02 -11.44 4.62
C GLN A 47 -1.10 -11.33 3.53
N GLU A 48 -2.39 -11.39 3.90
CA GLU A 48 -3.49 -11.13 2.94
C GLU A 48 -3.39 -9.74 2.30
N SER A 49 -2.97 -8.73 3.07
CA SER A 49 -2.83 -7.36 2.56
C SER A 49 -1.69 -7.25 1.55
N LEU A 50 -0.58 -7.97 1.77
CA LEU A 50 0.53 -8.06 0.82
C LEU A 50 0.12 -8.74 -0.49
N GLU A 51 -0.58 -9.88 -0.41
CA GLU A 51 -1.06 -10.60 -1.59
C GLU A 51 -2.06 -9.75 -2.39
N LEU A 52 -3.00 -9.08 -1.71
CA LEU A 52 -3.94 -8.18 -2.37
C LEU A 52 -3.23 -6.98 -3.02
N PHE A 53 -2.22 -6.42 -2.37
CA PHE A 53 -1.42 -5.35 -2.94
C PHE A 53 -0.67 -5.82 -4.19
N GLU A 54 -0.14 -7.04 -4.18
CA GLU A 54 0.51 -7.66 -5.34
C GLU A 54 -0.48 -7.83 -6.51
N ASP A 55 -1.68 -8.34 -6.26
CA ASP A 55 -2.74 -8.46 -7.27
C ASP A 55 -3.11 -7.10 -7.89
N ILE A 56 -3.29 -6.06 -7.07
CA ILE A 56 -3.58 -4.70 -7.52
C ILE A 56 -2.40 -4.10 -8.27
N TRP A 57 -1.17 -4.34 -7.76
CA TRP A 57 0.04 -3.82 -8.35
C TRP A 57 0.21 -4.38 -9.75
N PHE A 58 -0.02 -5.67 -9.98
CA PHE A 58 0.14 -6.33 -11.28
C PHE A 58 -1.11 -6.35 -12.17
N SER A 59 -2.26 -5.90 -11.68
CA SER A 59 -3.49 -5.83 -12.46
C SER A 59 -3.30 -5.04 -13.77
N LYS A 60 -3.65 -5.67 -14.90
CA LYS A 60 -3.63 -5.05 -16.23
C LYS A 60 -4.60 -3.87 -16.35
N TYR A 61 -5.66 -3.86 -15.54
CA TYR A 61 -6.68 -2.81 -15.54
C TYR A 61 -6.23 -1.54 -14.80
N LEU A 62 -5.15 -1.62 -14.01
CA LEU A 62 -4.68 -0.54 -13.14
C LEU A 62 -3.25 -0.10 -13.49
N ILE A 63 -2.79 -0.42 -14.70
CA ILE A 63 -1.42 -0.20 -15.15
C ILE A 63 -1.01 1.28 -15.09
N ASN A 64 -1.94 2.19 -15.40
CA ASN A 64 -1.72 3.65 -15.44
C ASN A 64 -2.15 4.35 -14.14
N THR A 65 -2.57 3.61 -13.11
CA THR A 65 -3.12 4.17 -11.87
C THR A 65 -2.05 4.17 -10.78
N GLY A 66 -1.67 5.34 -10.27
CA GLY A 66 -0.72 5.42 -9.14
C GLY A 66 -1.29 4.79 -7.87
N ILE A 67 -0.44 4.40 -6.92
CA ILE A 67 -0.89 3.93 -5.61
C ILE A 67 -0.33 4.84 -4.50
N ILE A 68 -1.18 5.17 -3.54
CA ILE A 68 -0.83 5.81 -2.27
C ILE A 68 -1.07 4.76 -1.19
N LEU A 69 0.02 4.27 -0.61
CA LEU A 69 0.02 3.23 0.41
C LEU A 69 -0.04 3.85 1.81
N PHE A 70 -1.14 3.65 2.51
CA PHE A 70 -1.27 4.02 3.91
C PHE A 70 -0.94 2.82 4.79
N LEU A 71 0.18 2.91 5.50
CA LEU A 71 0.55 1.99 6.57
C LEU A 71 -0.10 2.51 7.84
N ASN A 72 -1.36 2.13 8.06
CA ASN A 72 -2.22 2.64 9.12
C ASN A 72 -2.10 1.84 10.43
N LYS A 73 -2.70 2.37 11.50
CA LYS A 73 -2.66 1.82 12.87
C LYS A 73 -1.24 1.75 13.44
N GLN A 74 -0.44 2.77 13.16
CA GLN A 74 0.92 2.89 13.67
C GLN A 74 0.98 3.01 15.20
N ASP A 75 -0.04 3.61 15.80
CA ASP A 75 -0.29 3.64 17.24
C ASP A 75 -0.42 2.23 17.84
N ILE A 76 -1.28 1.39 17.25
CA ILE A 76 -1.49 0.02 17.71
C ILE A 76 -0.27 -0.86 17.45
N LEU A 77 0.39 -0.69 16.29
CA LEU A 77 1.65 -1.37 16.01
C LEU A 77 2.69 -1.06 17.11
N LYS A 78 2.88 0.22 17.43
CA LYS A 78 3.81 0.66 18.47
C LYS A 78 3.49 0.03 19.83
N GLU A 79 2.23 0.06 20.23
CA GLU A 79 1.74 -0.53 21.49
C GLU A 79 2.03 -2.04 21.55
N LYS A 80 1.80 -2.78 20.46
CA LYS A 80 2.07 -4.22 20.40
C LYS A 80 3.55 -4.55 20.53
N ILE A 81 4.41 -3.83 19.81
CA ILE A 81 5.87 -4.02 19.89
C ILE A 81 6.36 -3.73 21.31
N GLN A 82 5.87 -2.65 21.95
CA GLN A 82 6.23 -2.31 23.32
C GLN A 82 5.77 -3.34 24.35
N ARG A 83 4.64 -4.01 24.11
CA ARG A 83 4.15 -5.14 24.93
C ARG A 83 4.92 -6.45 24.73
N GLY A 84 5.85 -6.48 23.77
CA GLY A 84 6.68 -7.65 23.49
C GLY A 84 6.15 -8.57 22.40
N SER A 85 5.11 -8.17 21.63
CA SER A 85 4.75 -8.90 20.42
C SER A 85 5.91 -8.84 19.42
N ARG A 86 6.27 -9.99 18.85
CA ARG A 86 7.43 -10.17 17.97
C ARG A 86 6.98 -10.42 16.54
N ILE A 87 7.49 -9.64 15.59
CA ILE A 87 7.14 -9.78 14.16
C ILE A 87 7.71 -11.07 13.60
N GLU A 88 8.91 -11.48 14.04
CA GLU A 88 9.63 -12.66 13.57
C GLU A 88 8.87 -13.98 13.79
N ASN A 89 7.91 -14.02 14.72
CA ASN A 89 7.04 -15.18 14.94
C ASN A 89 6.07 -15.42 13.77
N TYR A 90 5.80 -14.38 12.96
CA TYR A 90 4.85 -14.40 11.85
C TYR A 90 5.53 -14.14 10.51
N PHE A 91 6.61 -13.35 10.51
CA PHE A 91 7.44 -13.02 9.36
C PHE A 91 8.91 -13.30 9.70
N PRO A 92 9.38 -14.55 9.54
CA PRO A 92 10.69 -14.99 10.04
C PRO A 92 11.88 -14.19 9.53
N ASP A 93 11.77 -13.63 8.33
CA ASP A 93 12.80 -12.81 7.70
C ASP A 93 12.97 -11.43 8.36
N PHE A 94 12.06 -11.02 9.25
CA PHE A 94 12.26 -9.87 10.12
C PHE A 94 13.50 -10.04 11.01
N LYS A 95 13.86 -11.27 11.40
CA LYS A 95 15.01 -11.55 12.26
C LYS A 95 16.31 -10.97 11.70
N ASP A 96 16.49 -11.09 10.40
CA ASP A 96 17.70 -10.62 9.69
C ASP A 96 17.54 -9.21 9.11
N TYR A 97 16.32 -8.65 9.16
CA TYR A 97 16.06 -7.30 8.70
C TYR A 97 16.79 -6.27 9.57
N LYS A 98 17.56 -5.39 8.92
CA LYS A 98 18.27 -4.28 9.55
C LYS A 98 17.82 -2.97 8.94
N LEU A 99 17.44 -2.03 9.80
CA LEU A 99 17.19 -0.68 9.35
C LEU A 99 18.53 -0.01 9.01
N THR A 100 18.70 0.46 7.77
CA THR A 100 19.87 1.25 7.40
C THR A 100 19.71 2.65 7.99
N SER A 101 20.69 3.09 8.80
CA SER A 101 20.67 4.42 9.43
C SER A 101 20.47 5.52 8.38
N GLY A 102 19.45 6.35 8.56
CA GLY A 102 19.03 7.35 7.58
C GLY A 102 17.80 8.16 8.03
N LYS A 103 16.93 8.55 7.07
CA LYS A 103 15.69 9.32 7.31
C LYS A 103 14.60 8.56 8.07
N ASP A 104 14.80 7.26 8.29
CA ASP A 104 13.77 6.34 8.76
C ASP A 104 13.70 6.20 10.29
N GLY A 105 14.48 6.98 11.03
CA GLY A 105 14.47 7.02 12.49
C GLY A 105 15.63 6.23 13.10
N ASP A 106 15.58 6.07 14.42
CA ASP A 106 16.60 5.35 15.19
C ASP A 106 16.56 3.84 14.86
N PRO A 107 17.65 3.24 14.35
CA PRO A 107 17.73 1.81 14.04
C PRO A 107 17.71 0.91 15.28
N THR A 108 17.90 1.46 16.48
CA THR A 108 17.80 0.73 17.75
C THR A 108 16.36 0.66 18.27
N ASP A 109 15.45 1.47 17.73
CA ASP A 109 14.03 1.42 18.07
C ASP A 109 13.32 0.31 17.30
N GLU A 110 12.88 -0.72 18.02
CA GLU A 110 12.19 -1.88 17.44
C GLU A 110 10.90 -1.49 16.72
N TYR A 111 10.21 -0.43 17.16
CA TYR A 111 9.04 0.09 16.44
C TYR A 111 9.43 0.67 15.07
N ASN A 112 10.52 1.44 14.97
CA ASN A 112 11.01 1.95 13.69
C ASN A 112 11.43 0.81 12.75
N ARG A 113 12.15 -0.19 13.29
CA ARG A 113 12.54 -1.38 12.54
C ARG A 113 11.31 -2.15 12.04
N ALA A 114 10.30 -2.34 12.89
CA ALA A 114 9.03 -2.97 12.56
C ALA A 114 8.27 -2.26 11.43
N ARG A 115 8.00 -0.95 11.58
CA ARG A 115 7.21 -0.20 10.57
C ARG A 115 7.94 -0.12 9.23
N CYS A 116 9.27 0.01 9.23
CA CYS A 116 10.07 0.05 8.01
C CYS A 116 10.16 -1.32 7.34
N PHE A 117 10.27 -2.41 8.10
CA PHE A 117 10.16 -3.76 7.54
C PHE A 117 8.83 -3.96 6.80
N ILE A 118 7.72 -3.60 7.45
CA ILE A 118 6.39 -3.70 6.83
C ILE A 118 6.32 -2.86 5.58
N ARG A 119 6.79 -1.60 5.61
CA ARG A 119 6.88 -0.75 4.41
C ARG A 119 7.66 -1.45 3.29
N ASP A 120 8.85 -1.94 3.60
CA ASP A 120 9.78 -2.48 2.61
C ASP A 120 9.19 -3.72 1.93
N LYS A 121 8.42 -4.55 2.65
CA LYS A 121 7.65 -5.65 2.06
C LYS A 121 6.73 -5.21 0.93
N PHE A 122 6.01 -4.09 1.08
CA PHE A 122 5.16 -3.55 0.01
C PHE A 122 5.99 -2.90 -1.11
N ILE A 123 7.05 -2.17 -0.75
CA ILE A 123 7.91 -1.51 -1.74
C ILE A 123 8.67 -2.54 -2.60
N GLU A 124 9.06 -3.68 -2.05
CA GLU A 124 9.67 -4.79 -2.80
C GLU A 124 8.75 -5.30 -3.91
N VAL A 125 7.44 -5.40 -3.67
CA VAL A 125 6.46 -5.74 -4.72
C VAL A 125 6.54 -4.75 -5.88
N THR A 126 6.73 -3.45 -5.59
CA THR A 126 6.82 -2.43 -6.64
C THR A 126 8.09 -2.52 -7.49
N LYS A 127 9.17 -3.11 -6.96
CA LYS A 127 10.46 -3.29 -7.64
C LYS A 127 10.47 -4.50 -8.56
N LYS A 128 9.58 -5.48 -8.35
CA LYS A 128 9.46 -6.68 -9.20
C LYS A 128 9.14 -6.27 -10.64
N SER A 129 9.94 -6.74 -11.61
CA SER A 129 9.80 -6.32 -13.00
C SER A 129 8.48 -6.79 -13.61
N ARG A 130 7.78 -5.89 -14.28
CA ARG A 130 6.57 -6.17 -15.08
C ARG A 130 6.93 -6.71 -16.47
N ASN A 131 7.96 -7.56 -16.58
CA ASN A 131 8.43 -8.08 -17.87
C ASN A 131 7.29 -8.72 -18.68
N THR A 132 6.28 -9.28 -18.00
CA THR A 132 5.11 -9.92 -18.59
C THR A 132 4.09 -8.96 -19.23
N ILE A 133 4.20 -7.64 -19.02
CA ILE A 133 3.20 -6.67 -19.52
C ILE A 133 3.64 -5.99 -20.82
N SER A 134 4.91 -6.13 -21.20
CA SER A 134 5.42 -5.62 -22.49
C SER A 134 4.65 -6.16 -23.70
N GLN A 135 4.01 -7.32 -23.57
CA GLN A 135 3.19 -7.94 -24.64
C GLN A 135 1.81 -7.29 -24.84
N TYR A 136 1.33 -6.49 -23.86
CA TYR A 136 0.03 -5.82 -23.93
C TYR A 136 0.12 -4.32 -24.21
N LEU A 137 1.34 -3.78 -24.30
CA LEU A 137 1.62 -2.40 -24.70
C LEU A 137 2.47 -2.44 -25.97
N PRO A 138 1.88 -2.56 -27.17
CA PRO A 138 2.63 -2.89 -28.37
C PRO A 138 3.53 -1.78 -28.92
N ASN A 139 3.60 -0.57 -28.33
CA ASN A 139 4.20 0.55 -29.07
C ASN A 139 4.68 1.78 -28.28
N ASP A 140 4.98 1.70 -26.98
CA ASP A 140 5.36 2.91 -26.23
C ASP A 140 6.84 2.96 -25.82
N ASN A 141 7.58 3.82 -26.52
CA ASN A 141 8.86 4.39 -26.09
C ASN A 141 8.76 5.17 -24.75
N TYR A 142 7.58 5.23 -24.14
CA TYR A 142 7.32 5.88 -22.87
C TYR A 142 6.98 4.83 -21.81
N LYS A 143 8.00 4.31 -21.13
CA LYS A 143 7.86 3.43 -19.98
C LYS A 143 7.38 4.25 -18.78
N ILE A 144 6.09 4.64 -18.76
CA ILE A 144 5.51 5.37 -17.63
C ILE A 144 5.69 4.52 -16.37
N LYS A 145 6.57 4.96 -15.48
CA LYS A 145 6.83 4.28 -14.22
C LYS A 145 5.63 4.49 -13.32
N ARG A 146 4.88 3.42 -13.05
CA ARG A 146 3.78 3.46 -12.07
C ARG A 146 4.34 3.91 -10.71
N GLU A 147 3.75 4.96 -10.16
CA GLU A 147 4.20 5.53 -8.89
C GLU A 147 3.53 4.85 -7.70
N CYS A 148 4.31 4.68 -6.63
CA CYS A 148 3.83 4.23 -5.33
C CYS A 148 4.38 5.15 -4.25
N PHE A 149 3.52 5.99 -3.69
CA PHE A 149 3.84 6.79 -2.50
C PHE A 149 3.41 6.02 -1.27
N TYR A 150 4.02 6.29 -0.12
CA TYR A 150 3.65 5.64 1.13
C TYR A 150 3.65 6.63 2.29
N HIS A 151 2.78 6.39 3.26
CA HIS A 151 2.66 7.16 4.48
C HIS A 151 2.42 6.26 5.68
N PHE A 152 3.18 6.51 6.76
CA PHE A 152 2.86 5.99 8.08
C PHE A 152 1.73 6.84 8.68
N THR A 153 0.60 6.21 8.99
CA THR A 153 -0.62 6.94 9.37
C THR A 153 -1.26 6.36 10.62
N THR A 154 -1.96 7.22 11.34
CA THR A 154 -2.93 6.84 12.37
C THR A 154 -4.25 7.48 12.00
N ALA A 155 -5.37 6.80 12.24
CA ALA A 155 -6.70 7.32 11.87
C ALA A 155 -7.03 8.69 12.50
N THR A 156 -6.41 9.01 13.64
CA THR A 156 -6.55 10.28 14.35
C THR A 156 -5.65 11.41 13.80
N ASP A 157 -4.75 11.11 12.86
CA ASP A 157 -3.89 12.13 12.26
C ASP A 157 -4.66 12.93 11.21
N THR A 158 -5.02 14.17 11.57
CA THR A 158 -5.75 15.12 10.73
C THR A 158 -4.97 15.56 9.48
N LYS A 159 -3.65 15.32 9.44
CA LYS A 159 -2.80 15.67 8.29
C LYS A 159 -2.83 14.60 7.19
N ASN A 160 -3.42 13.42 7.43
CA ASN A 160 -3.48 12.35 6.45
C ASN A 160 -4.10 12.80 5.13
N ILE A 161 -5.22 13.54 5.19
CA ILE A 161 -5.90 14.05 4.00
C ILE A 161 -4.99 15.00 3.21
N LYS A 162 -4.26 15.89 3.90
CA LYS A 162 -3.30 16.79 3.25
C LYS A 162 -2.21 16.01 2.51
N ARG A 163 -1.64 14.97 3.14
CA ARG A 163 -0.63 14.11 2.49
C ARG A 163 -1.16 13.43 1.23
N VAL A 164 -2.40 12.93 1.26
CA VAL A 164 -3.05 12.38 0.05
C VAL A 164 -3.13 13.43 -1.06
N PHE A 165 -3.57 14.65 -0.74
CA PHE A 165 -3.67 15.72 -1.73
C PHE A 165 -2.29 16.09 -2.32
N ASP A 166 -1.27 16.19 -1.49
CA ASP A 166 0.10 16.50 -1.92
C ASP A 166 0.67 15.42 -2.87
N ASP A 167 0.46 14.14 -2.55
CA ASP A 167 0.86 13.02 -3.41
C ASP A 167 0.13 13.02 -4.74
N VAL A 168 -1.19 13.24 -4.71
CA VAL A 168 -2.02 13.23 -5.93
C VAL A 168 -1.62 14.39 -6.83
N HIS A 169 -1.38 15.56 -6.25
CA HIS A 169 -0.87 16.70 -6.98
C HIS A 169 0.48 16.36 -7.61
N THR A 170 1.37 15.67 -6.88
CA THR A 170 2.67 15.21 -7.40
C THR A 170 2.50 14.20 -8.54
N MET A 171 1.63 13.20 -8.40
CA MET A 171 1.31 12.23 -9.46
C MET A 171 0.77 12.91 -10.71
N ILE A 172 -0.12 13.90 -10.54
CA ILE A 172 -0.68 14.67 -11.64
C ILE A 172 0.39 15.53 -12.28
N LEU A 173 1.24 16.20 -11.50
CA LEU A 173 2.33 17.01 -12.03
C LEU A 173 3.33 16.17 -12.82
N ILE A 174 3.70 14.99 -12.32
CA ILE A 174 4.60 14.06 -13.02
C ILE A 174 3.94 13.58 -14.32
N LYS A 175 2.66 13.20 -14.26
CA LYS A 175 1.87 12.84 -15.45
C LYS A 175 1.67 13.99 -16.43
N ASN A 176 1.51 15.23 -15.96
CA ASN A 176 1.25 16.43 -16.78
C ASN A 176 2.53 17.04 -17.36
N LEU A 177 3.67 16.88 -16.69
CA LEU A 177 4.99 17.15 -17.26
C LEU A 177 5.32 16.12 -18.35
N ASP A 178 4.73 14.92 -18.28
CA ASP A 178 4.81 13.91 -19.33
C ASP A 178 3.79 14.11 -20.46
N ILE A 179 2.54 14.54 -20.18
CA ILE A 179 1.48 14.76 -21.20
C ILE A 179 0.50 15.85 -20.74
N ILE A 180 0.36 16.90 -21.55
CA ILE A 180 -0.62 18.00 -21.41
C ILE A 180 -2.07 17.44 -21.28
N ASN A 181 -2.81 17.93 -20.27
CA ASN A 181 -4.26 17.80 -19.98
C ASN A 181 -4.81 16.44 -19.45
N ALA A 182 -5.24 16.38 -18.16
CA ALA A 182 -6.40 15.56 -17.75
C ALA A 182 -7.00 15.93 -16.36
N ILE A 183 -8.32 15.78 -16.26
CA ILE A 183 -9.21 16.01 -15.10
C ILE A 183 -9.13 14.85 -14.07
N VAL A 184 -9.19 15.16 -12.78
CA VAL A 184 -8.92 14.24 -11.64
C VAL A 184 -10.15 13.42 -11.19
N LYS A 185 -10.02 12.10 -10.98
CA LYS A 185 -11.01 11.24 -10.28
C LYS A 185 -10.34 10.24 -9.32
N PHE A 186 -10.99 9.93 -8.19
CA PHE A 186 -10.42 9.17 -7.04
C PHE A 186 -11.17 7.86 -6.69
N LEU A 187 -10.44 6.77 -6.41
CA LEU A 187 -10.96 5.52 -5.80
C LEU A 187 -10.16 5.14 -4.53
N VAL A 188 -10.85 4.75 -3.47
CA VAL A 188 -10.26 4.32 -2.20
C VAL A 188 -10.53 2.84 -2.00
N LEU A 189 -9.46 2.07 -1.81
CA LEU A 189 -9.48 0.63 -1.55
C LEU A 189 -8.99 0.39 -0.11
N LYS A 190 -9.89 -0.01 0.79
CA LYS A 190 -9.52 -0.41 2.15
C LYS A 190 -9.41 -1.94 2.26
N PRO A 191 -8.23 -2.50 2.52
CA PRO A 191 -8.10 -3.80 3.17
C PRO A 191 -8.97 -3.92 4.43
N ILE A 192 -9.59 -5.11 4.57
CA ILE A 192 -10.60 -5.48 5.59
C ILE A 192 -10.13 -5.20 7.02
N SER A 193 -8.83 -5.20 7.24
CA SER A 193 -8.23 -5.03 8.57
C SER A 193 -8.50 -3.67 9.22
N THR A 194 -9.07 -2.69 8.48
CA THR A 194 -9.43 -1.37 9.02
C THR A 194 -10.87 -1.26 9.55
N ILE A 195 -11.66 -2.32 9.52
CA ILE A 195 -13.02 -2.33 10.08
C ILE A 195 -12.98 -3.14 11.39
N ASN A 196 -13.18 -2.40 12.49
CA ASN A 196 -13.01 -2.73 13.91
C ASN A 196 -11.56 -2.63 14.41
#